data_AF-A0A0R2GTF9-F1
#
_entry.id   AF-A0A0R2GTF9-F1
#
_cell.length_a   1.000
_cell.length_b   1.000
_cell.length_c   1.000
_cell.angle_alpha   90.00
_cell.angle_beta   90.00
_cell.angle_gamma   90.00
#
_symmetry.space_group_name_H-M   'P 1'
#
loop_
_entity.id
_entity.type
_entity.pdbx_description
1 polymer ?
#
loop_
_entity_poly.entity_id
_entity_poly.type
_entity_poly.pdbx_seq_one_letter_code
_entity_poly.pdbx_strand_id
1 'polypeptide(L)'
;MQRIKQWWQASDRLAIVISLVMGILVTGLAARSGLISRVLMVGGLLLIINSGLSIWLGKRLVTRKSGMLFWFPGAYLLGAYQFAPRYMWPFALVYLGISYLAWSMSKPD
;
A
#
# COMPACT_ATOMS: atom_id res chain seq x y z
N MET A 1 -13.03 12.90 20.80
CA MET A 1 -13.45 13.09 19.39
C MET A 1 -12.65 14.17 18.62
N GLN A 2 -12.22 15.28 19.23
CA GLN A 2 -11.47 16.34 18.53
C GLN A 2 -10.13 15.88 17.92
N ARG A 3 -9.36 15.03 18.63
CA ARG A 3 -8.11 14.42 18.10
C ARG A 3 -8.31 13.60 16.83
N ILE A 4 -9.42 12.86 16.72
CA ILE A 4 -9.74 12.05 15.52
C ILE A 4 -10.05 12.97 14.35
N LYS A 5 -10.84 14.05 14.56
CA LYS A 5 -11.12 15.04 13.52
C LYS A 5 -9.86 15.77 13.04
N GLN A 6 -8.95 16.16 13.94
CA GLN A 6 -7.66 16.75 13.57
C GLN A 6 -6.78 15.77 12.77
N TRP A 7 -6.72 14.51 13.21
CA TRP A 7 -6.00 13.47 12.47
C TRP A 7 -6.59 13.25 11.07
N TRP A 8 -7.93 13.29 10.97
CA TRP A 8 -8.66 13.16 9.71
C TRP A 8 -8.51 14.36 8.76
N GLN A 9 -8.33 15.57 9.29
CA GLN A 9 -8.03 16.77 8.50
C GLN A 9 -6.56 16.85 8.06
N ALA A 10 -5.64 16.31 8.87
CA ALA A 10 -4.22 16.23 8.52
C ALA A 10 -3.89 15.10 7.52
N SER A 11 -4.87 14.21 7.26
CA SER A 11 -4.72 13.02 6.43
C SER A 11 -5.01 13.31 4.96
N ASP A 12 -4.11 12.89 4.07
CA ASP A 12 -4.38 12.88 2.62
C ASP A 12 -5.43 11.80 2.31
N ARG A 13 -6.67 12.25 2.09
CA ARG A 13 -7.82 11.39 1.76
C ARG A 13 -7.59 10.59 0.48
N LEU A 14 -6.90 11.19 -0.49
CA LEU A 14 -6.65 10.58 -1.79
C LEU A 14 -5.68 9.41 -1.63
N ALA A 15 -4.63 9.59 -0.82
CA ALA A 15 -3.69 8.52 -0.48
C ALA A 15 -4.38 7.35 0.23
N ILE A 16 -5.28 7.61 1.18
CA ILE A 16 -6.03 6.57 1.89
C ILE A 16 -6.97 5.82 0.94
N VAL A 17 -7.75 6.53 0.12
CA VAL A 17 -8.68 5.89 -0.82
C VAL A 17 -7.93 5.05 -1.84
N ILE A 18 -6.85 5.56 -2.43
CA ILE A 18 -6.00 4.78 -3.36
C ILE A 18 -5.42 3.56 -2.64
N SER A 19 -4.96 3.72 -1.40
CA SER A 19 -4.41 2.62 -0.62
C SER A 19 -5.42 1.50 -0.39
N LEU A 20 -6.67 1.85 -0.05
CA LEU A 20 -7.75 0.90 0.17
C LEU A 20 -8.19 0.22 -1.12
N VAL A 21 -8.39 0.99 -2.20
CA VAL A 21 -8.81 0.47 -3.50
C VAL A 21 -7.73 -0.45 -4.08
N MET A 22 -6.48 0.00 -4.13
CA MET A 22 -5.39 -0.80 -4.69
C MET A 22 -5.05 -1.98 -3.77
N GLY A 23 -5.06 -1.78 -2.45
CA GLY A 23 -4.73 -2.82 -1.48
C GLY A 23 -5.77 -3.94 -1.42
N ILE A 24 -7.06 -3.61 -1.42
CA ILE A 24 -8.14 -4.59 -1.22
C ILE A 24 -8.75 -5.02 -2.55
N LEU A 25 -9.25 -4.07 -3.36
CA LEU A 25 -10.02 -4.40 -4.56
C LEU A 25 -9.12 -4.98 -5.65
N VAL A 26 -8.00 -4.33 -5.98
CA VAL A 26 -7.10 -4.81 -7.04
C VAL A 26 -6.46 -6.14 -6.65
N THR A 27 -5.96 -6.27 -5.42
CA THR A 27 -5.42 -7.54 -4.91
C THR A 27 -6.45 -8.66 -4.93
N GLY A 28 -7.68 -8.39 -4.48
CA GLY A 28 -8.75 -9.37 -4.44
C GLY A 28 -9.20 -9.83 -5.83
N LEU A 29 -9.40 -8.88 -6.76
CA LEU A 29 -9.76 -9.19 -8.14
C LEU A 29 -8.65 -9.94 -8.88
N ALA A 30 -7.40 -9.52 -8.72
CA ALA A 30 -6.25 -10.21 -9.32
C ALA A 30 -6.15 -11.66 -8.82
N ALA A 31 -6.26 -11.87 -7.50
CA ALA A 31 -6.15 -13.19 -6.90
C ALA A 31 -7.31 -14.13 -7.25
N ARG A 32 -8.53 -13.60 -7.42
CA ARG A 32 -9.73 -14.41 -7.65
C ARG A 32 -10.03 -14.69 -9.11
N SER A 33 -9.55 -13.84 -10.03
CA SER A 33 -9.90 -13.94 -11.45
C SER A 33 -9.38 -15.22 -12.12
N GLY A 34 -8.32 -15.84 -11.61
CA GLY A 34 -7.65 -16.96 -12.28
C GLY A 34 -7.04 -16.61 -13.64
N LEU A 35 -7.18 -15.35 -14.09
CA LEU A 35 -6.75 -14.84 -15.39
C LEU A 35 -5.24 -14.59 -15.45
N ILE A 36 -4.61 -14.40 -14.30
CA ILE A 36 -3.19 -14.04 -14.19
C ILE A 36 -2.43 -15.22 -13.59
N SER A 37 -1.37 -15.67 -14.28
CA SER A 37 -0.52 -16.73 -13.74
C SER A 37 0.08 -16.30 -12.39
N ARG A 38 0.29 -17.24 -11.47
CA ARG A 38 0.85 -16.92 -10.14
C ARG A 38 2.18 -16.17 -10.24
N VAL A 39 2.98 -16.47 -11.26
CA VAL A 39 4.25 -15.80 -11.55
C VAL A 39 4.04 -14.35 -11.98
N LEU A 40 3.08 -14.10 -12.89
CA LEU A 40 2.74 -12.74 -13.30
C LEU A 40 2.10 -11.94 -12.16
N MET A 41 1.39 -12.60 -11.24
CA MET A 41 0.84 -11.94 -10.06
C MET A 41 1.97 -11.48 -9.14
N VAL A 42 2.94 -12.36 -8.85
CA VAL A 42 4.12 -12.01 -8.04
C VAL A 42 4.96 -10.93 -8.73
N GLY A 43 5.27 -11.10 -10.02
CA GLY A 43 6.06 -10.14 -10.79
C GLY A 43 5.37 -8.78 -10.95
N GLY A 44 4.09 -8.77 -11.32
CA GLY A 44 3.30 -7.55 -11.46
C GLY A 44 3.11 -6.82 -10.13
N LEU A 45 2.90 -7.55 -9.03
CA LEU A 45 2.87 -6.97 -7.68
C LEU A 45 4.25 -6.45 -7.23
N LEU A 46 5.34 -7.08 -7.67
CA LEU A 46 6.71 -6.64 -7.45
C LEU A 46 7.14 -5.44 -8.29
N LEU A 47 6.53 -5.22 -9.46
CA LEU A 47 6.91 -4.11 -10.34
C LEU A 47 5.95 -2.93 -10.25
N ILE A 48 4.65 -3.17 -10.34
CA ILE A 48 3.65 -2.09 -10.41
C ILE A 48 3.37 -1.54 -9.02
N ILE A 49 3.10 -2.44 -8.06
CA ILE A 49 2.72 -2.02 -6.72
C ILE A 49 3.94 -1.59 -5.90
N ASN A 50 5.00 -2.41 -5.91
CA ASN A 50 6.23 -2.10 -5.17
C ASN A 50 6.96 -0.87 -5.72
N SER A 51 7.10 -0.71 -7.04
CA SER A 51 7.84 0.42 -7.61
C SER A 51 6.97 1.65 -7.85
N GLY A 52 5.74 1.48 -8.31
CA GLY A 52 4.86 2.60 -8.61
C GLY A 52 4.17 3.13 -7.36
N LEU A 53 3.33 2.29 -6.77
CA LEU A 53 2.42 2.72 -5.71
C LEU A 53 3.15 3.02 -4.40
N SER A 54 4.05 2.15 -3.94
CA SER A 54 4.78 2.35 -2.69
C SER A 54 5.72 3.56 -2.75
N ILE A 55 6.43 3.75 -3.87
CA ILE A 55 7.30 4.92 -4.04
C ILE A 55 6.47 6.21 -4.14
N TRP A 56 5.38 6.20 -4.91
CA TRP A 56 4.46 7.34 -4.98
C TRP A 56 3.90 7.69 -3.60
N LEU A 57 3.48 6.69 -2.82
CA LEU A 57 2.95 6.87 -1.47
C LEU A 57 4.01 7.48 -0.53
N GLY A 58 5.23 6.94 -0.57
CA GLY A 58 6.36 7.47 0.20
C GLY A 58 6.67 8.93 -0.11
N LYS A 59 6.77 9.27 -1.40
CA LYS A 59 6.98 10.65 -1.87
C LYS A 59 5.83 11.58 -1.50
N ARG A 60 4.59 11.13 -1.69
CA ARG A 60 3.38 11.93 -1.43
C ARG A 60 3.22 12.29 0.04
N LEU A 61 3.68 11.41 0.93
CA LEU A 61 3.52 11.55 2.38
C LEU A 61 4.74 12.16 3.09
N VAL A 62 5.73 12.68 2.35
CA VAL A 62 6.95 13.32 2.91
C VAL A 62 6.63 14.35 4.00
N THR A 63 5.66 15.22 3.74
CA THR A 63 5.24 16.31 4.64
C THR A 63 4.18 15.87 5.66
N ARG A 64 3.83 14.58 5.68
CA ARG A 64 2.76 14.00 6.51
C ARG A 64 3.32 13.04 7.54
N LYS A 65 2.47 12.62 8.48
CA LYS A 65 2.85 11.68 9.54
C LYS A 65 3.24 10.33 8.93
N SER A 66 4.37 9.78 9.35
CA SER A 66 4.88 8.46 8.92
C SER A 66 3.86 7.34 9.11
N GLY A 67 2.98 7.46 10.10
CA GLY A 67 1.88 6.52 10.35
C GLY A 67 0.92 6.32 9.16
N MET A 68 0.89 7.25 8.19
CA MET A 68 0.06 7.10 6.99
C MET A 68 0.60 6.05 6.00
N LEU A 69 1.89 5.71 6.09
CA LEU A 69 2.52 4.70 5.24
C LEU A 69 1.98 3.29 5.50
N PHE A 70 1.35 3.06 6.66
CA PHE A 70 0.77 1.76 7.02
C PHE A 70 -0.58 1.49 6.36
N TRP A 71 -1.26 2.50 5.81
CA TRP A 71 -2.57 2.31 5.18
C TRP A 71 -2.51 1.36 3.99
N PHE A 72 -1.51 1.52 3.12
CA PHE A 72 -1.38 0.68 1.94
C PHE A 72 -0.97 -0.77 2.27
N PRO A 73 0.09 -1.03 3.04
CA PRO A 73 0.44 -2.37 3.53
C PRO A 73 -0.69 -3.04 4.30
N GLY A 74 -1.39 -2.30 5.17
CA GLY A 74 -2.50 -2.82 5.95
C GLY A 74 -3.69 -3.20 5.06
N ALA A 75 -4.06 -2.34 4.12
CA ALA A 75 -5.12 -2.63 3.14
C ALA A 75 -4.76 -3.83 2.26
N TYR A 76 -3.51 -3.90 1.77
CA TYR A 76 -3.01 -5.05 1.03
C TYR A 76 -3.11 -6.33 1.85
N LEU A 77 -2.65 -6.30 3.11
CA LEU A 77 -2.68 -7.48 3.97
C LEU A 77 -4.11 -7.98 4.21
N LEU A 78 -5.07 -7.07 4.42
CA LEU A 78 -6.48 -7.44 4.54
C LEU A 78 -7.02 -8.10 3.26
N GLY A 79 -6.73 -7.51 2.09
CA GLY A 79 -7.12 -8.10 0.81
C GLY A 79 -6.44 -9.46 0.57
N ALA A 80 -5.14 -9.55 0.88
CA ALA A 80 -4.35 -10.76 0.69
C ALA A 80 -4.76 -11.88 1.66
N TYR A 81 -5.15 -11.55 2.89
CA TYR A 81 -5.66 -12.52 3.85
C TYR A 81 -6.98 -13.14 3.40
N GLN A 82 -7.87 -12.32 2.81
CA GLN A 82 -9.19 -12.77 2.39
C GLN A 82 -9.18 -13.50 1.04
N PHE A 83 -8.33 -13.08 0.10
CA PHE A 83 -8.43 -13.49 -1.31
C PHE A 83 -7.16 -14.11 -1.88
N ALA A 84 -5.99 -13.89 -1.30
CA ALA A 84 -4.71 -14.30 -1.87
C ALA A 84 -4.08 -15.50 -1.15
N PRO A 85 -3.22 -16.28 -1.84
CA PRO A 85 -2.43 -17.33 -1.21
C PRO A 85 -1.51 -16.81 -0.09
N ARG A 86 -1.24 -17.66 0.91
CA ARG A 86 -0.42 -17.31 2.09
C ARG A 86 0.99 -16.82 1.77
N TYR A 87 1.60 -17.29 0.68
CA TYR A 87 2.93 -16.84 0.26
C TYR A 87 2.97 -15.35 -0.12
N MET A 88 1.80 -14.70 -0.29
CA MET A 88 1.71 -13.30 -0.66
C MET A 88 1.65 -12.36 0.54
N TRP A 89 1.35 -12.86 1.74
CA TRP A 89 1.22 -12.02 2.93
C TRP A 89 2.51 -11.24 3.28
N PRO A 90 3.73 -11.81 3.13
CA PRO A 90 4.96 -11.08 3.40
C PRO A 90 5.18 -9.83 2.53
N PHE A 91 4.53 -9.73 1.35
CA PHE A 91 4.66 -8.54 0.50
C PHE A 91 4.13 -7.28 1.18
N ALA A 92 3.23 -7.39 2.17
CA ALA A 92 2.82 -6.25 2.98
C ALA A 92 4.04 -5.56 3.64
N LEU A 93 4.99 -6.34 4.17
CA LEU A 93 6.21 -5.82 4.78
C LEU A 93 7.13 -5.20 3.73
N VAL A 94 7.23 -5.81 2.54
CA VAL A 94 8.01 -5.26 1.43
C VAL A 94 7.44 -3.91 1.00
N TYR A 95 6.12 -3.79 0.84
CA TYR A 95 5.45 -2.53 0.50
C TYR A 95 5.69 -1.46 1.55
N LEU A 96 5.63 -1.83 2.83
CA LEU A 96 5.93 -0.91 3.92
C LEU A 96 7.38 -0.43 3.86
N GLY A 97 8.33 -1.36 3.64
CA GLY A 97 9.75 -1.07 3.53
C GLY A 97 10.06 -0.11 2.39
N ILE A 98 9.53 -0.36 1.19
CA ILE A 98 9.76 0.51 0.03
C ILE A 98 9.08 1.87 0.23
N SER A 99 7.85 1.90 0.76
CA SER A 99 7.15 3.17 1.03
C SER A 99 7.90 4.01 2.05
N TYR A 100 8.43 3.38 3.10
CA TYR A 100 9.23 4.04 4.12
C TYR A 100 10.57 4.53 3.57
N LEU A 101 11.27 3.71 2.78
CA LEU A 101 12.52 4.09 2.14
C LEU A 101 12.31 5.31 1.23
N ALA A 102 11.29 5.27 0.36
CA ALA A 102 10.96 6.38 -0.53
C ALA A 102 10.60 7.65 0.24
N TRP A 103 9.85 7.52 1.35
CA TRP A 103 9.54 8.64 2.24
C TRP A 103 10.78 9.22 2.90
N SER A 104 11.66 8.37 3.44
CA SER A 104 12.88 8.78 4.13
C SER A 104 13.86 9.47 3.17
N MET A 105 14.04 8.93 1.96
CA MET A 105 14.93 9.51 0.94
C MET A 105 14.38 10.81 0.32
N SER A 106 13.09 11.09 0.50
CA SER A 106 12.45 12.27 -0.07
C SER A 106 12.24 13.39 0.95
N LYS A 107 12.67 13.19 2.21
CA LYS A 107 12.71 14.24 3.21
C LYS A 107 13.93 15.13 2.95
N PRO A 108 13.77 16.46 2.91
CA PRO A 108 14.91 17.36 2.97
C PRO A 108 15.58 17.25 4.35
N ASP A 109 16.91 17.23 4.35
CA ASP A 109 17.76 17.24 5.56
C ASP A 109 17.53 18.49 6.42
#